data_AF-A0A9D2P0M2-F1
#
_entry.id   AF-A0A9D2P0M2-F1
#
_cell.length_a   1.000
_cell.length_b   1.000
_cell.length_c   1.000
_cell.angle_alpha   90.00
_cell.angle_beta   90.00
_cell.angle_gamma   90.00
#
_symmetry.space_group_name_H-M   'P 1'
#
loop_
_entity.id
_entity.type
_entity.pdbx_description
1 polymer ?
#
loop_
_entity_poly.entity_id
_entity_poly.type
_entity_poly.pdbx_seq_one_letter_code
_entity_poly.pdbx_strand_id
1 'polypeptide(L)'
;MKDYRRAHPGFSLCGLPCALCPMHLGGRCPGCGGGEGHQPCPVIRCARDHGAPEFCFQCGAWPCARYEAPEAFDSFVTHQAKRRDLERARAMGLEAYLEEQDQRARLLAWLLEHCDAGRQKSLFCTAAAL
;
A
#
# COMPACT_ATOMS: atom_id res chain seq x y z
N MET A 1 11.40 1.24 -12.32
CA MET A 1 12.74 0.69 -11.98
C MET A 1 12.76 -0.75 -12.44
N LYS A 2 13.79 -1.21 -13.15
CA LYS A 2 13.90 -2.61 -13.54
C LYS A 2 14.22 -3.49 -12.33
N ASP A 3 13.59 -4.65 -12.26
CA ASP A 3 13.89 -5.74 -11.32
C ASP A 3 13.82 -5.42 -9.82
N TYR A 4 13.13 -4.34 -9.42
CA TYR A 4 12.95 -4.07 -8.00
C TYR A 4 11.94 -5.03 -7.37
N ARG A 5 12.41 -5.80 -6.39
CA ARG A 5 11.63 -6.82 -5.68
C ARG A 5 11.58 -6.56 -4.19
N ARG A 6 10.42 -6.86 -3.58
CA ARG A 6 10.15 -6.83 -2.14
C ARG A 6 9.47 -8.12 -1.72
N ALA A 7 9.58 -8.48 -0.45
CA ALA A 7 8.96 -9.70 0.07
C ALA A 7 7.43 -9.59 0.11
N HIS A 8 6.90 -8.39 0.34
CA HIS A 8 5.47 -8.15 0.52
C HIS A 8 4.95 -7.08 -0.44
N PRO A 9 4.82 -7.37 -1.76
CA PRO A 9 4.35 -6.39 -2.74
C PRO A 9 2.90 -5.94 -2.53
N GLY A 10 2.09 -6.74 -1.80
CA GLY A 10 0.72 -6.44 -1.40
C GLY A 10 0.59 -5.36 -0.32
N PHE A 11 1.67 -4.99 0.35
CA PHE A 11 1.71 -3.85 1.26
C PHE A 11 2.91 -2.97 0.95
N SER A 12 2.67 -1.73 0.55
CA SER A 12 3.74 -0.89 0.01
C SER A 12 4.74 -0.48 1.08
N LEU A 13 5.97 -0.26 0.64
CA LEU A 13 7.05 0.33 1.45
C LEU A 13 6.57 1.59 2.22
N CYS A 14 5.69 2.39 1.61
CA CYS A 14 5.20 3.64 2.15
C CYS A 14 3.85 3.55 2.88
N GLY A 15 3.30 2.35 3.09
CA GLY A 15 2.06 2.17 3.87
C GLY A 15 0.77 2.09 3.05
N LEU A 16 0.85 2.01 1.73
CA LEU A 16 -0.34 1.82 0.88
C LEU A 16 -0.72 0.32 0.87
N PRO A 17 -1.96 -0.07 1.20
CA PRO A 17 -2.41 -1.45 1.07
C PRO A 17 -2.62 -1.81 -0.43
N CYS A 18 -1.53 -2.14 -1.12
CA CYS A 18 -1.54 -2.48 -2.55
C CYS A 18 -2.52 -3.64 -2.86
N ALA A 19 -2.70 -4.59 -1.93
CA ALA A 19 -3.67 -5.67 -2.02
C ALA A 19 -5.12 -5.18 -2.26
N LEU A 20 -5.45 -3.97 -1.81
CA LEU A 20 -6.78 -3.38 -1.93
C LEU A 20 -6.89 -2.39 -3.11
N CYS A 21 -5.79 -2.18 -3.83
CA CYS A 21 -5.75 -1.23 -4.94
C CYS A 21 -6.44 -1.81 -6.19
N PRO A 22 -7.37 -1.08 -6.83
CA PRO A 22 -8.03 -1.53 -8.06
C PRO A 22 -7.09 -1.76 -9.25
N MET A 23 -5.90 -1.16 -9.23
CA MET A 23 -4.87 -1.40 -10.24
C MET A 23 -4.16 -2.73 -10.01
N HIS A 24 -3.90 -3.09 -8.76
CA HIS A 24 -3.26 -4.35 -8.41
C HIS A 24 -4.23 -5.52 -8.56
N LEU A 25 -5.44 -5.42 -7.99
CA LEU A 25 -6.50 -6.42 -8.14
C LEU A 25 -6.87 -6.66 -9.60
N GLY A 26 -6.79 -5.63 -10.45
CA GLY A 26 -7.03 -5.74 -11.88
C GLY A 26 -5.84 -6.21 -12.72
N GLY A 27 -4.74 -6.66 -12.10
CA GLY A 27 -3.55 -7.17 -12.79
C GLY A 27 -2.72 -6.14 -13.55
N ARG A 28 -3.03 -4.83 -13.42
CA ARG A 28 -2.34 -3.74 -14.14
C ARG A 28 -1.13 -3.17 -13.38
N CYS A 29 -1.01 -3.49 -12.10
CA CYS A 29 0.09 -3.08 -11.24
C CYS A 29 0.61 -4.29 -10.46
N PRO A 30 1.93 -4.55 -10.45
CA PRO A 30 2.48 -5.71 -9.76
C PRO A 30 2.52 -5.55 -8.23
N GLY A 31 2.13 -4.38 -7.70
CA GLY A 31 2.36 -4.02 -6.30
C GLY A 31 3.74 -3.41 -6.07
N CYS A 32 3.98 -2.92 -4.87
CA CYS A 32 5.22 -2.19 -4.56
C CYS A 32 6.41 -3.16 -4.47
N GLY A 33 7.28 -3.13 -5.49
CA GLY A 33 8.36 -4.11 -5.62
C GLY A 33 7.88 -5.48 -6.09
N GLY A 34 6.82 -5.55 -6.90
CA GLY A 34 6.41 -6.80 -7.54
C GLY A 34 7.15 -7.15 -8.84
N GLY A 35 8.18 -6.39 -9.22
CA GLY A 35 8.94 -6.58 -10.47
C GLY A 35 8.65 -5.51 -11.54
N GLU A 36 8.61 -5.94 -12.81
CA GLU A 36 8.41 -5.06 -13.96
C GLU A 36 7.07 -4.32 -13.94
N GLY A 37 7.01 -3.14 -14.54
CA GLY A 37 5.80 -2.30 -14.56
C GLY A 37 5.71 -1.28 -13.41
N HIS A 38 6.67 -1.29 -12.48
CA HIS A 38 6.73 -0.31 -11.40
C HIS A 38 7.30 1.05 -11.85
N GLN A 39 6.50 2.11 -11.70
CA GLN A 39 6.89 3.49 -11.99
C GLN A 39 8.05 3.96 -11.09
N PRO A 40 8.89 4.93 -11.50
CA PRO A 40 9.87 5.53 -10.59
C PRO A 40 9.19 6.05 -9.33
N CYS A 41 9.74 5.73 -8.14
CA CYS A 41 9.18 6.16 -6.87
C CYS A 41 10.27 6.78 -5.98
N PRO A 42 10.08 8.02 -5.49
CA PRO A 42 11.07 8.69 -4.65
C PRO A 42 11.22 8.02 -3.27
N VAL A 43 10.19 7.35 -2.75
CA VAL A 43 10.27 6.63 -1.47
C VAL A 43 11.14 5.40 -1.59
N ILE A 44 11.10 4.69 -2.72
CA ILE A 44 11.98 3.53 -2.93
C ILE A 44 13.45 3.97 -3.04
N ARG A 45 13.72 5.09 -3.73
CA ARG A 45 15.07 5.67 -3.76
C ARG A 45 15.55 5.99 -2.34
N CYS A 46 14.72 6.70 -1.57
CA CYS A 46 15.01 7.01 -0.17
C CYS A 46 15.27 5.76 0.67
N ALA A 47 14.48 4.69 0.53
CA ALA A 47 14.73 3.45 1.26
C ALA A 47 16.09 2.84 0.89
N ARG A 48 16.49 2.84 -0.38
CA ARG A 48 17.82 2.34 -0.79
C ARG A 48 18.96 3.11 -0.12
N ASP A 49 18.83 4.43 -0.04
CA ASP A 49 19.82 5.29 0.63
C ASP A 49 19.87 5.04 2.16
N HIS A 50 18.84 4.41 2.73
CA HIS A 50 18.70 4.10 4.15
C HIS A 50 18.82 2.60 4.46
N GLY A 51 19.52 1.83 3.63
CA GLY A 51 19.77 0.40 3.87
C GLY A 51 18.65 -0.54 3.41
N ALA A 52 17.76 -0.06 2.53
CA ALA A 52 16.67 -0.80 1.89
C ALA A 52 15.73 -1.53 2.87
N PRO A 53 15.14 -0.85 3.87
CA PRO A 53 14.13 -1.46 4.73
C PRO A 53 12.94 -1.94 3.91
N GLU A 54 12.29 -3.02 4.36
CA GLU A 54 11.09 -3.54 3.69
C GLU A 54 9.92 -2.55 3.85
N PHE A 55 9.80 -1.90 5.00
CA PHE A 55 8.78 -0.87 5.27
C PHE A 55 9.40 0.40 5.86
N CYS A 56 8.81 1.56 5.57
CA CYS A 56 9.30 2.83 6.12
C CYS A 56 9.35 2.85 7.65
N PHE A 57 8.48 2.10 8.35
CA PHE A 57 8.51 2.02 9.82
C PHE A 57 9.76 1.31 10.39
N GLN A 58 10.49 0.58 9.55
CA GLN A 58 11.73 -0.11 9.92
C GLN A 58 12.97 0.77 9.68
N CYS A 59 12.81 1.94 9.05
CA CYS A 59 13.90 2.88 8.87
C CYS A 59 14.31 3.47 10.22
N GLY A 60 15.61 3.64 10.47
CA GLY A 60 16.11 4.27 11.70
C GLY A 60 15.70 5.74 11.87
N ALA A 61 15.23 6.38 10.79
CA ALA A 61 14.68 7.73 10.81
C ALA A 61 13.15 7.76 10.97
N TRP A 62 12.49 6.65 11.30
CA TRP A 62 11.04 6.61 11.47
C TRP A 62 10.59 7.10 12.86
N PRO A 63 9.51 7.90 12.95
CA PRO A 63 8.82 8.61 11.86
C PRO A 63 9.68 9.77 11.32
N CYS A 64 9.57 10.07 10.02
CA CYS A 64 10.29 11.18 9.40
C CYS A 64 9.34 12.26 8.89
N ALA A 65 9.88 13.42 8.51
CA ALA A 65 9.13 14.58 8.02
C ALA A 65 8.10 14.27 6.92
N ARG A 66 8.33 13.24 6.08
CA ARG A 66 7.37 12.76 5.05
C ARG A 66 6.02 12.28 5.60
N TYR A 67 5.98 11.93 6.88
CA TYR A 67 4.81 11.37 7.58
C TYR A 67 4.33 12.27 8.74
N GLU A 68 5.06 13.34 9.04
CA GLU A 68 4.71 14.32 10.09
C GLU A 68 4.05 15.59 9.53
N ALA A 69 4.38 15.96 8.29
CA ALA A 69 3.81 17.14 7.65
C ALA A 69 2.30 16.95 7.33
N PRO A 70 1.42 17.87 7.78
CA PRO A 70 0.08 17.99 7.23
C PRO A 70 0.17 18.62 5.83
N GLU A 71 -0.34 17.96 4.79
CA GLU A 71 -0.40 18.55 3.44
C GLU A 71 -1.82 18.95 3.04
N ALA A 72 -1.88 20.06 2.28
CA ALA A 72 -3.06 20.85 1.97
C ALA A 72 -3.96 20.31 0.85
N PHE A 73 -3.55 19.26 0.14
CA PHE A 73 -4.36 18.61 -0.90
C PHE A 73 -4.03 17.14 -0.96
N ASP A 74 -5.05 16.30 -0.76
CA ASP A 74 -4.83 14.88 -0.66
C ASP A 74 -5.11 14.16 -1.97
N SER A 75 -4.23 13.21 -2.29
CA SER A 75 -4.49 12.16 -3.26
C SER A 75 -5.63 11.25 -2.80
N PHE A 76 -6.05 10.30 -3.63
CA PHE A 76 -7.08 9.32 -3.24
C PHE A 76 -6.73 8.48 -1.99
N VAL A 77 -5.44 8.37 -1.62
CA VAL A 77 -5.01 7.76 -0.34
C VAL A 77 -4.05 8.68 0.41
N THR A 78 -4.49 9.08 1.60
CA THR A 78 -3.84 10.11 2.40
C THR A 78 -2.47 9.70 2.95
N HIS A 79 -1.56 10.68 3.09
CA HIS A 79 -0.31 10.46 3.85
C HIS A 79 -0.58 9.99 5.29
N GLN A 80 -1.67 10.48 5.88
CA GLN A 80 -2.13 10.06 7.20
C GLN A 80 -2.64 8.61 7.19
N ALA A 81 -3.35 8.17 6.15
CA ALA A 81 -3.80 6.79 5.99
C ALA A 81 -2.59 5.85 5.84
N LYS A 82 -1.63 6.20 4.97
CA LYS A 82 -0.35 5.50 4.84
C LYS A 82 0.40 5.39 6.16
N ARG A 83 0.50 6.48 6.94
CA ARG A 83 1.13 6.46 8.26
C ARG A 83 0.39 5.53 9.22
N ARG A 84 -0.94 5.64 9.28
CA ARG A 84 -1.81 4.79 10.10
C ARG A 84 -1.61 3.31 9.76
N ASP A 85 -1.53 2.96 8.49
CA ASP A 85 -1.32 1.58 8.06
C ASP A 85 0.07 1.05 8.45
N LEU A 86 1.13 1.86 8.33
CA LEU A 86 2.47 1.52 8.82
C LEU A 86 2.49 1.34 10.35
N GLU A 87 1.82 2.23 11.09
CA GLU A 87 1.68 2.15 12.55
C GLU A 87 0.89 0.89 12.96
N ARG A 88 -0.20 0.56 12.26
CA ARG A 88 -0.98 -0.67 12.51
C ARG A 88 -0.14 -1.91 12.26
N ALA A 89 0.54 -1.99 11.12
CA ALA A 89 1.42 -3.12 10.81
C ALA A 89 2.54 -3.29 11.84
N ARG A 90 3.09 -2.18 12.34
CA ARG A 90 4.08 -2.18 13.43
C ARG A 90 3.48 -2.65 14.76
N ALA A 91 2.29 -2.17 15.12
CA ALA A 91 1.68 -2.42 16.42
C ALA A 91 1.09 -3.82 16.56
N MET A 92 0.43 -4.34 15.52
CA MET A 92 -0.19 -5.67 15.54
C MET A 92 0.75 -6.80 15.09
N GLY A 93 1.89 -6.45 14.51
CA GLY A 93 2.79 -7.39 13.86
C GLY A 93 2.47 -7.54 12.36
N LEU A 94 3.54 -7.72 11.57
CA LEU A 94 3.45 -7.73 10.12
C LEU A 94 2.57 -8.87 9.59
N GLU A 95 2.74 -10.08 10.12
CA GLU A 95 1.99 -11.27 9.68
C GLU A 95 0.48 -11.08 9.87
N ALA A 96 0.06 -10.68 11.07
CA ALA A 96 -1.33 -10.41 11.38
C ALA A 96 -1.92 -9.30 10.49
N TYR A 97 -1.15 -8.24 10.24
CA TYR A 97 -1.60 -7.16 9.34
C TYR A 97 -1.79 -7.65 7.90
N LEU A 98 -0.83 -8.44 7.39
CA LEU A 98 -0.91 -8.96 6.03
C LEU A 98 -2.07 -9.96 5.85
N GLU A 99 -2.32 -10.79 6.87
CA GLU A 99 -3.47 -11.71 6.86
C GLU A 99 -4.80 -10.92 6.87
N GLU A 100 -4.91 -9.85 7.66
CA GLU A 100 -6.06 -8.95 7.60
C GLU A 100 -6.23 -8.34 6.20
N GLN A 101 -5.14 -7.89 5.56
CA GLN A 101 -5.21 -7.33 4.21
C GLN A 101 -5.63 -8.37 3.16
N ASP A 102 -5.19 -9.63 3.28
CA ASP A 102 -5.61 -10.72 2.39
C ASP A 102 -7.11 -11.01 2.52
N GLN A 103 -7.62 -11.08 3.75
CA GLN A 103 -9.06 -11.26 4.00
C GLN A 103 -9.88 -10.11 3.40
N ARG A 104 -9.45 -8.87 3.60
CA ARG A 104 -10.08 -7.68 3.01
C ARG A 104 -10.04 -7.73 1.48
N ALA A 105 -8.94 -8.16 0.88
CA ALA A 105 -8.80 -8.27 -0.57
C ALA A 105 -9.77 -9.32 -1.16
N ARG A 106 -9.94 -10.47 -0.49
CA ARG A 106 -10.92 -11.49 -0.90
C ARG A 106 -12.37 -10.99 -0.82
N LEU A 107 -12.71 -10.27 0.24
CA LEU A 107 -14.04 -9.66 0.38
C LEU A 107 -14.29 -8.60 -0.70
N LEU A 108 -13.30 -7.75 -0.96
CA LEU A 108 -13.39 -6.76 -2.03
C LEU A 108 -13.53 -7.42 -3.41
N ALA A 109 -12.78 -8.49 -3.69
CA ALA A 109 -12.93 -9.24 -4.93
C ALA A 109 -14.34 -9.82 -5.07
N TRP A 110 -14.89 -10.40 -3.99
CA TRP A 110 -16.26 -10.91 -3.98
C TRP A 110 -17.30 -9.81 -4.25
N LEU A 111 -17.17 -8.65 -3.61
CA LEU A 111 -18.05 -7.49 -3.84
C LEU A 111 -17.96 -6.98 -5.28
N LEU A 112 -16.76 -6.94 -5.85
CA LEU A 112 -16.56 -6.52 -7.24
C LEU A 112 -17.16 -7.51 -8.25
N GLU A 113 -17.13 -8.80 -7.94
CA GLU A 113 -17.70 -9.83 -8.81
C GLU A 113 -19.24 -9.90 -8.72
N HIS A 114 -19.79 -9.77 -7.51
CA HIS A 114 -21.22 -10.05 -7.26
C HIS A 114 -22.08 -8.80 -7.08
N CYS A 115 -21.47 -7.65 -6.77
CA CYS A 115 -22.20 -6.44 -6.39
C CYS A 115 -21.88 -5.22 -7.26
N ASP A 116 -20.88 -5.25 -8.15
CA ASP A 116 -20.40 -4.04 -8.85
C ASP A 116 -21.44 -3.41 -9.78
N ALA A 117 -22.42 -4.15 -10.30
CA ALA A 117 -23.47 -3.66 -11.22
C ALA A 117 -22.95 -2.73 -12.35
N GLY A 118 -21.65 -2.81 -12.67
CA GLY A 118 -20.91 -1.98 -13.62
C GLY A 118 -20.57 -0.54 -13.17
N ARG A 119 -20.91 -0.11 -11.95
CA ARG A 119 -20.77 1.31 -11.54
C ARG A 119 -20.25 1.53 -10.11
N GLN A 120 -20.03 0.48 -9.32
CA GLN A 120 -19.74 0.60 -7.90
C GLN A 120 -18.28 0.28 -7.53
N LYS A 121 -17.43 -0.08 -8.50
CA LYS A 121 -16.01 -0.36 -8.30
C LYS A 121 -15.27 0.70 -7.51
N SER A 122 -15.47 1.97 -7.88
CA SER A 122 -14.84 3.09 -7.17
C SER A 122 -15.29 3.14 -5.71
N LEU A 123 -16.58 2.95 -5.45
CA LEU A 123 -17.16 2.92 -4.10
C LEU A 123 -16.53 1.81 -3.26
N PHE A 124 -16.54 0.57 -3.74
CA PHE A 124 -16.01 -0.57 -2.99
C PHE A 124 -14.50 -0.45 -2.73
N CYS A 125 -13.72 -0.02 -3.74
CA CYS A 125 -12.29 0.20 -3.57
C CYS A 125 -11.97 1.37 -2.63
N THR A 126 -12.79 2.43 -2.63
CA THR A 126 -12.64 3.54 -1.67
C THR A 126 -12.92 3.05 -0.25
N ALA A 127 -14.05 2.36 -0.05
CA ALA A 127 -14.44 1.84 1.26
C ALA A 127 -13.42 0.85 1.82
N ALA A 128 -12.81 0.02 0.96
CA ALA A 128 -11.74 -0.89 1.36
C ALA A 128 -10.42 -0.18 1.67
N ALA A 129 -10.16 1.02 1.15
CA ALA A 129 -8.91 1.76 1.40
C ALA A 129 -8.96 2.67 2.63
N LEU A 130 -10.16 2.99 3.14
CA LEU A 130 -10.38 3.76 4.37
C LEU A 130 -10.14 2.91 5.62
#